data_AF-A0A3A5VSK4-F1
#
_entry.id   AF-A0A3A5VSK4-F1
#
_cell.length_a   1.000
_cell.length_b   1.000
_cell.length_c   1.000
_cell.angle_alpha   90.00
_cell.angle_beta   90.00
_cell.angle_gamma   90.00
#
_symmetry.space_group_name_H-M   'P 1'
#
loop_
_entity.id
_entity.type
_entity.pdbx_description
1 polymer ?
#
loop_
_entity_poly.entity_id
_entity_poly.type
_entity_poly.pdbx_seq_one_letter_code
_entity_poly.pdbx_strand_id
1 'polypeptide(L)'
;MSMPRKAMQELGFQACCLRCDAPDESGVARCSPCIQHHRNIREVLASAPPDDPLYQLAKEIMAMAAEPHRYDHDEVHGRALIEQQRLAGALVGERVQPSADDIEALFEQQRAKRQQNALQDIANQNPWKDQPLPAEQAQEMAKKTWELEGEENEHYGARTVPSKPIQKVDRSERSGEDTTLTDRIHASAAAQAKSNLDETATEIFEELEFKERQSRREELKSAMKEVKELVDDDLEF
;
A
#
# COMPACT_ATOMS: atom_id res chain seq x y z
N MET A 1 34.81 -11.80 -3.22
CA MET A 1 33.69 -11.84 -4.19
C MET A 1 33.76 -10.59 -5.04
N SER A 2 33.56 -10.73 -6.34
CA SER A 2 33.73 -9.65 -7.32
C SER A 2 32.55 -8.67 -7.31
N MET A 3 32.82 -7.37 -7.32
CA MET A 3 31.78 -6.35 -7.51
C MET A 3 31.13 -6.47 -8.90
N PRO A 4 29.85 -6.12 -9.07
CA PRO A 4 29.22 -6.12 -10.38
C PRO A 4 29.89 -5.08 -11.29
N ARG A 5 30.20 -5.46 -12.52
CA ARG A 5 30.81 -4.53 -13.49
C ARG A 5 29.84 -3.39 -13.80
N LYS A 6 30.36 -2.16 -13.87
CA LYS A 6 29.57 -0.96 -14.20
C LYS A 6 28.75 -1.12 -15.49
N ALA A 7 29.32 -1.73 -16.53
CA ALA A 7 28.61 -2.01 -17.77
C ALA A 7 27.39 -2.93 -17.60
N MET A 8 27.44 -3.89 -16.68
CA MET A 8 26.29 -4.75 -16.37
C MET A 8 25.27 -4.05 -15.50
N GLN A 9 25.71 -3.16 -14.59
CA GLN A 9 24.82 -2.30 -13.80
C GLN A 9 24.03 -1.33 -14.70
N GLU A 10 24.69 -0.68 -15.66
CA GLU A 10 24.04 0.21 -16.64
C GLU A 10 23.02 -0.52 -17.53
N LEU A 11 23.24 -1.81 -17.78
CA LEU A 11 22.30 -2.65 -18.51
C LEU A 11 21.16 -3.21 -17.64
N GLY A 12 21.22 -3.04 -16.31
CA GLY A 12 20.28 -3.64 -15.35
C GLY A 12 20.58 -5.11 -15.02
N PHE A 13 21.63 -5.70 -15.58
CA PHE A 13 21.96 -7.12 -15.41
C PHE A 13 23.09 -7.36 -14.41
N GLN A 14 23.27 -6.47 -13.42
CA GLN A 14 24.30 -6.62 -12.38
C GLN A 14 24.29 -7.99 -11.70
N ALA A 15 23.11 -8.59 -11.60
CA ALA A 15 22.93 -9.86 -10.94
C ALA A 15 23.44 -11.06 -11.75
N CYS A 16 23.63 -10.93 -13.07
CA CYS A 16 24.26 -11.97 -13.88
C CYS A 16 25.74 -12.17 -13.51
N CYS A 17 26.42 -11.12 -13.03
CA CYS A 17 27.79 -11.23 -12.52
C CYS A 17 27.89 -12.17 -11.29
N LEU A 18 26.81 -12.30 -10.52
CA LEU A 18 26.75 -13.14 -9.32
C LEU A 18 26.82 -14.63 -9.64
N ARG A 19 26.38 -15.03 -10.84
CA ARG A 19 26.34 -16.44 -11.22
C ARG A 19 27.69 -16.99 -11.64
N CYS A 20 28.59 -16.13 -12.10
CA CYS A 20 29.91 -16.55 -12.56
C CYS A 20 31.02 -16.30 -11.52
N ASP A 21 30.79 -15.45 -10.52
CA ASP A 21 31.76 -15.04 -9.47
C ASP A 21 33.16 -14.72 -10.03
N ALA A 22 33.20 -14.10 -11.21
CA ALA A 22 34.45 -13.79 -11.90
C ALA A 22 35.10 -12.54 -11.27
N PRO A 23 36.41 -12.57 -10.90
CA PRO A 23 37.06 -11.49 -10.16
C PRO A 23 36.89 -10.13 -10.84
N ASP A 24 36.78 -9.06 -10.03
CA ASP A 24 36.60 -7.69 -10.52
C ASP A 24 37.95 -7.04 -10.94
N GLU A 25 38.71 -7.74 -11.78
CA GLU A 25 39.98 -7.25 -12.32
C GLU A 25 39.80 -6.75 -13.75
N SER A 26 40.42 -5.63 -14.13
CA SER A 26 40.37 -5.14 -15.52
C SER A 26 41.07 -6.15 -16.46
N GLY A 27 40.40 -6.54 -17.55
CA GLY A 27 40.98 -7.45 -18.55
C GLY A 27 40.64 -8.93 -18.36
N VAL A 28 39.79 -9.30 -17.40
CA VAL A 28 39.30 -10.69 -17.27
C VAL A 28 38.45 -11.05 -18.50
N ALA A 29 38.99 -11.94 -19.33
CA ALA A 29 38.39 -12.36 -20.60
C ALA A 29 36.96 -12.92 -20.47
N ARG A 30 36.60 -13.45 -19.29
CA ARG A 30 35.31 -14.10 -19.03
C ARG A 30 34.12 -13.14 -19.01
N CYS A 31 34.31 -11.89 -18.60
CA CYS A 31 33.20 -10.92 -18.46
C CYS A 31 32.83 -10.25 -19.80
N SER A 32 33.80 -10.05 -20.70
CA SER A 32 33.60 -9.45 -22.02
C SER A 32 32.51 -10.16 -22.85
N PRO A 33 32.52 -11.49 -23.04
CA PRO A 33 31.49 -12.16 -23.83
C PRO A 33 30.10 -12.06 -23.19
N CYS A 34 30.00 -12.10 -21.86
CA CYS A 34 28.71 -11.92 -21.18
C CYS A 34 28.15 -10.51 -21.44
N ILE A 35 28.97 -9.47 -21.29
CA ILE A 35 28.54 -8.07 -21.53
C ILE A 35 28.12 -7.89 -22.99
N GLN A 36 28.92 -8.40 -23.94
CA GLN A 36 28.59 -8.34 -25.36
C GLN A 36 27.29 -9.08 -25.68
N HIS A 37 27.08 -10.26 -25.11
CA HIS A 37 25.87 -11.04 -25.32
C HIS A 37 24.62 -10.31 -24.83
N HIS A 38 24.64 -9.74 -23.63
CA HIS A 38 23.51 -8.97 -23.10
C HIS A 38 23.22 -7.69 -23.90
N ARG A 39 24.26 -7.01 -24.40
CA ARG A 39 24.08 -5.87 -25.32
C ARG A 39 23.39 -6.28 -26.61
N ASN A 40 23.89 -7.34 -27.25
CA ASN A 40 23.33 -7.85 -28.50
C ASN A 40 21.87 -8.28 -28.33
N ILE A 41 21.53 -8.98 -27.24
CA ILE A 41 20.12 -9.35 -26.96
C ILE A 41 19.26 -8.10 -26.85
N ARG A 42 19.72 -7.07 -26.13
CA ARG A 42 18.94 -5.84 -25.95
C ARG A 42 18.71 -5.11 -27.28
N GLU A 43 19.71 -5.08 -28.15
CA GLU A 43 19.57 -4.54 -29.51
C GLU A 43 18.56 -5.35 -30.34
N VAL A 44 18.64 -6.68 -30.30
CA VAL A 44 17.69 -7.57 -30.98
C VAL A 44 16.26 -7.31 -30.48
N LEU A 45 16.04 -7.28 -29.16
CA LEU A 45 14.72 -7.02 -28.58
C LEU A 45 14.18 -5.62 -28.89
N ALA A 46 15.05 -4.62 -29.01
CA ALA A 46 14.68 -3.26 -29.38
C ALA A 46 14.24 -3.16 -30.85
N SER A 47 14.89 -3.94 -31.74
CA SER A 47 14.55 -4.03 -33.16
C SER A 47 13.38 -4.98 -33.47
N ALA A 48 12.92 -5.76 -32.48
CA ALA A 48 11.93 -6.80 -32.68
C ALA A 48 10.50 -6.25 -32.83
N PRO A 49 9.64 -6.91 -33.64
CA PRO A 49 8.24 -6.57 -33.75
C PRO A 49 7.54 -6.55 -32.37
N PRO A 50 6.65 -5.57 -32.10
CA PRO A 50 5.98 -5.47 -30.80
C PRO A 50 4.95 -6.58 -30.57
N ASP A 51 4.37 -7.15 -31.62
CA ASP A 51 3.25 -8.10 -31.53
C ASP A 51 3.68 -9.57 -31.53
N ASP A 52 4.98 -9.84 -31.59
CA ASP A 52 5.49 -11.22 -31.57
C ASP A 52 5.57 -11.73 -30.12
N PRO A 53 4.84 -12.82 -29.78
CA PRO A 53 4.74 -13.32 -28.41
C PRO A 53 6.09 -13.79 -27.85
N LEU A 54 7.01 -14.26 -28.68
CA LEU A 54 8.34 -14.69 -28.24
C LEU A 54 9.17 -13.49 -27.77
N TYR A 55 9.11 -12.39 -28.51
CA TYR A 55 9.83 -11.17 -28.16
C TYR A 55 9.18 -10.43 -26.99
N GLN A 56 7.86 -10.52 -26.83
CA GLN A 56 7.17 -10.04 -25.63
C GLN A 56 7.64 -10.81 -24.38
N LEU A 57 7.61 -12.14 -24.42
CA LEU A 57 8.13 -12.97 -23.33
C LEU A 57 9.59 -12.64 -23.00
N ALA A 58 10.44 -12.47 -24.02
CA ALA A 58 11.84 -12.13 -23.81
C ALA A 58 12.03 -10.75 -23.15
N LYS A 59 11.17 -9.76 -23.48
CA LYS A 59 11.16 -8.44 -22.83
C LYS A 59 10.71 -8.54 -21.37
N GLU A 60 9.72 -9.36 -21.07
CA GLU A 60 9.26 -9.62 -19.70
C GLU A 60 10.36 -10.28 -18.86
N ILE A 61 11.01 -11.33 -19.38
CA ILE A 61 12.15 -11.98 -18.71
C ILE A 61 13.30 -10.99 -18.45
N MET A 62 13.58 -10.11 -19.41
CA MET A 62 14.57 -9.04 -19.25
C MET A 62 14.19 -8.04 -18.16
N ALA A 63 12.92 -7.63 -18.09
CA ALA A 63 12.42 -6.75 -17.04
C ALA A 63 12.50 -7.41 -15.65
N MET A 64 12.11 -8.68 -15.54
CA MET A 64 12.23 -9.47 -14.32
C MET A 64 13.67 -9.56 -13.82
N ALA A 65 14.63 -9.82 -14.72
CA ALA A 65 16.03 -9.90 -14.37
C ALA A 65 16.62 -8.55 -13.94
N ALA A 66 16.13 -7.43 -14.50
CA ALA A 66 16.60 -6.09 -14.20
C ALA A 66 16.12 -5.57 -12.84
N GLU A 67 14.85 -5.84 -12.51
CA GLU A 67 14.23 -5.43 -11.25
C GLU A 67 13.59 -6.62 -10.50
N PRO A 68 14.38 -7.60 -10.02
CA PRO A 68 13.85 -8.83 -9.44
C PRO A 68 12.88 -8.62 -8.27
N HIS A 69 13.05 -7.51 -7.52
CA HIS A 69 12.25 -7.16 -6.35
C HIS A 69 10.80 -6.82 -6.68
N ARG A 70 10.50 -6.50 -7.95
CA ARG A 70 9.12 -6.24 -8.39
C ARG A 70 8.36 -7.51 -8.79
N TYR A 71 9.04 -8.64 -8.88
CA TYR A 71 8.51 -9.90 -9.41
C TYR A 71 8.84 -11.08 -8.48
N ASP A 72 9.12 -10.80 -7.21
CA ASP A 72 9.43 -11.78 -6.17
C ASP A 72 8.27 -12.76 -5.90
N HIS A 73 7.05 -12.31 -6.15
CA HIS A 73 5.80 -13.06 -6.03
C HIS A 73 5.44 -13.88 -7.27
N ASP A 74 6.24 -13.85 -8.35
CA ASP A 74 5.98 -14.65 -9.55
C ASP A 74 6.04 -16.15 -9.22
N GLU A 75 5.01 -16.91 -9.60
CA GLU A 75 4.89 -18.32 -9.23
C GLU A 75 6.01 -19.20 -9.81
N VAL A 76 6.54 -18.82 -10.97
CA VAL A 76 7.52 -19.62 -11.72
C VAL A 76 8.93 -19.13 -11.43
N HIS A 77 9.16 -17.83 -11.53
CA HIS A 77 10.48 -17.20 -11.46
C HIS A 77 10.81 -16.62 -10.08
N GLY A 78 9.82 -16.40 -9.22
CA GLY A 78 9.98 -15.69 -7.95
C GLY A 78 11.09 -16.26 -7.07
N ARG A 79 11.17 -17.59 -6.93
CA ARG A 79 12.26 -18.25 -6.17
C ARG A 79 13.65 -17.92 -6.71
N ALA A 80 13.82 -17.91 -8.04
CA ALA A 80 15.09 -17.59 -8.66
C ALA A 80 15.43 -16.10 -8.53
N LEU A 81 14.42 -15.23 -8.61
CA LEU A 81 14.55 -13.78 -8.46
C LEU A 81 14.89 -13.38 -7.02
N ILE A 82 14.32 -14.05 -6.02
CA ILE A 82 14.66 -13.88 -4.60
C ILE A 82 16.11 -14.27 -4.34
N GLU A 83 16.54 -15.44 -4.84
CA GLU A 83 17.94 -15.87 -4.68
C GLU A 83 18.91 -14.90 -5.36
N GLN A 84 18.52 -14.41 -6.54
CA GLN A 84 19.28 -13.39 -7.26
C GLN A 84 19.44 -12.10 -6.45
N GLN A 85 18.39 -11.65 -5.76
CA GLN A 85 18.47 -10.50 -4.85
C GLN A 85 19.32 -10.79 -3.62
N ARG A 86 19.20 -11.98 -3.04
CA ARG A 86 20.00 -12.39 -1.87
C ARG A 86 21.49 -12.32 -2.19
N LEU A 87 21.88 -12.88 -3.34
CA LEU A 87 23.25 -12.82 -3.83
C LEU A 87 23.70 -11.39 -4.12
N ALA A 88 22.82 -10.55 -4.69
CA ALA A 88 23.13 -9.15 -4.96
C ALA A 88 23.35 -8.37 -3.65
N GLY A 89 22.53 -8.62 -2.63
CA GLY A 89 22.66 -8.04 -1.29
C GLY A 89 23.96 -8.45 -0.60
N ALA A 90 24.41 -9.69 -0.79
CA ALA A 90 25.69 -10.17 -0.27
C ALA A 90 26.91 -9.48 -0.89
N LEU A 91 26.78 -8.90 -2.10
CA LEU A 91 27.84 -8.12 -2.75
C LEU A 91 27.86 -6.66 -2.35
N VAL A 92 26.73 -6.10 -1.89
CA VAL A 92 26.74 -4.75 -1.32
C VAL A 92 27.56 -4.87 -0.05
N GLY A 93 28.82 -4.46 -0.12
CA GLY A 93 29.71 -4.40 1.05
C GLY A 93 29.00 -3.73 2.21
N GLU A 94 29.46 -4.03 3.43
CA GLU A 94 28.84 -3.52 4.66
C GLU A 94 28.55 -2.01 4.50
N ARG A 95 27.27 -1.67 4.38
CA ARG A 95 26.86 -0.28 4.24
C ARG A 95 27.29 0.38 5.54
N VAL A 96 28.29 1.25 5.45
CA VAL A 96 28.70 2.08 6.58
C VAL A 96 27.43 2.78 7.04
N GLN A 97 26.99 2.47 8.26
CA GLN A 97 25.84 3.16 8.81
C GLN A 97 26.22 4.64 8.91
N PRO A 98 25.40 5.54 8.36
CA PRO A 98 25.70 6.96 8.42
C PRO A 98 25.84 7.36 9.89
N SER A 99 26.90 8.11 10.19
CA SER A 99 27.09 8.67 11.52
C SER A 99 26.04 9.75 11.81
N ALA A 100 25.89 10.14 13.08
CA ALA A 100 25.02 11.25 13.45
C ALA A 100 25.40 12.54 12.68
N ASP A 101 26.71 12.77 12.49
CA ASP A 101 27.25 13.92 11.77
C ASP A 101 26.89 13.89 10.28
N ASP A 102 26.90 12.71 9.64
CA ASP A 102 26.49 12.55 8.24
C ASP A 102 24.99 12.86 8.05
N ILE A 103 24.18 12.47 9.04
CA ILE A 103 22.74 12.73 9.06
C ILE A 103 22.49 14.23 9.25
N GLU A 104 23.19 14.87 10.19
CA GLU A 104 23.08 16.30 10.44
C GLU A 104 23.48 17.12 9.20
N ALA A 105 24.59 16.76 8.54
CA ALA A 105 25.02 17.39 7.29
C ALA A 105 23.97 17.25 6.17
N LEU A 106 23.29 16.11 6.07
CA LEU A 106 22.18 15.91 5.13
C LEU A 106 21.00 16.83 5.43
N PHE A 107 20.61 16.98 6.70
CA PHE A 107 19.54 17.89 7.11
C PHE A 107 19.90 19.36 6.87
N GLU A 108 21.15 19.76 7.11
CA GLU A 108 21.63 21.10 6.80
C GLU A 108 21.58 21.39 5.30
N GLN A 109 22.02 20.45 4.46
CA GLN A 109 21.92 20.57 3.00
C GLN A 109 20.47 20.68 2.52
N GLN A 110 19.54 19.91 3.11
CA GLN A 110 18.12 20.00 2.80
C GLN A 110 17.51 21.33 3.27
N ARG A 111 17.89 21.82 4.45
CA ARG A 111 17.43 23.11 4.98
C ARG A 111 17.95 24.29 4.16
N ALA A 112 19.19 24.22 3.68
CA ALA A 112 19.78 25.23 2.80
C ALA A 112 19.14 25.23 1.41
N LYS A 113 18.65 24.08 0.93
CA LYS A 113 17.82 24.00 -0.28
C LYS A 113 16.43 24.59 -0.01
N ARG A 114 16.23 25.86 -0.36
CA ARG A 114 14.87 26.38 -0.57
C ARG A 114 14.22 25.63 -1.73
N GLN A 115 13.28 24.75 -1.42
CA GLN A 115 12.36 24.17 -2.40
C GLN A 115 11.49 25.31 -2.94
N GLN A 116 11.85 25.86 -4.10
CA GLN A 116 10.97 26.78 -4.82
C GLN A 116 9.88 25.96 -5.49
N ASN A 117 8.75 25.79 -4.79
CA ASN A 117 7.55 25.24 -5.38
C ASN A 117 6.88 26.34 -6.22
N ALA A 118 7.07 26.30 -7.54
CA ALA A 118 6.44 27.25 -8.46
C ALA A 118 4.91 27.34 -8.29
N LEU A 119 4.26 26.22 -7.95
CA LEU A 119 2.83 26.18 -7.61
C LEU A 119 2.51 26.91 -6.30
N GLN A 120 3.39 26.86 -5.30
CA GLN A 120 3.17 27.50 -3.99
C GLN A 120 3.33 29.03 -4.09
N ASP A 121 4.15 29.51 -5.02
CA ASP A 121 4.34 30.94 -5.29
C ASP A 121 3.22 31.52 -6.15
N ILE A 122 2.62 30.72 -7.04
CA ILE A 122 1.48 31.15 -7.89
C ILE A 122 0.13 30.99 -7.16
N ALA A 123 -0.06 29.90 -6.40
CA ALA A 123 -1.34 29.58 -5.77
C ALA A 123 -1.56 30.38 -4.48
N ASN A 124 -0.51 30.68 -3.71
CA ASN A 124 -0.65 31.45 -2.49
C ASN A 124 -0.48 32.95 -2.77
N GLN A 125 -1.54 33.58 -3.26
CA GLN A 125 -1.62 35.03 -3.47
C GLN A 125 -1.98 35.79 -2.19
N ASN A 126 -1.90 35.16 -1.01
CA ASN A 126 -2.24 35.80 0.25
C ASN A 126 -1.21 36.92 0.54
N PRO A 127 -1.63 38.20 0.54
CA PRO A 127 -0.75 39.33 0.82
C PRO A 127 -0.23 39.34 2.27
N TRP A 128 -0.82 38.52 3.14
CA TRP A 128 -0.46 38.41 4.56
C TRP A 128 0.37 37.17 4.91
N LYS A 129 0.86 36.44 3.89
CA LYS A 129 1.67 35.22 4.05
C LYS A 129 2.96 35.48 4.85
N ASP A 130 3.67 36.54 4.49
CA ASP A 130 4.97 36.88 5.08
C ASP A 130 4.88 37.99 6.13
N GLN A 131 3.77 38.73 6.16
CA GLN A 131 3.51 39.78 7.15
C GLN A 131 2.03 39.78 7.55
N PRO A 132 1.70 39.47 8.81
CA PRO A 132 0.31 39.51 9.27
C PRO A 132 -0.24 40.95 9.23
N LEU A 133 -1.56 41.10 9.14
CA LEU A 133 -2.19 42.42 9.20
C LEU A 133 -1.83 43.14 10.51
N PRO A 134 -1.70 44.48 10.47
CA PRO A 134 -1.69 45.31 11.67
C PRO A 134 -2.94 45.07 12.52
N ALA A 135 -2.78 45.05 13.84
CA ALA A 135 -3.84 44.69 14.79
C ALA A 135 -5.12 45.55 14.62
N GLU A 136 -4.98 46.84 14.34
CA GLU A 136 -6.11 47.75 14.12
C GLU A 136 -6.93 47.36 12.88
N GLN A 137 -6.26 47.07 11.77
CA GLN A 137 -6.91 46.65 10.52
C GLN A 137 -7.56 45.27 10.66
N ALA A 138 -6.90 44.35 11.38
CA ALA A 138 -7.48 43.05 11.69
C ALA A 138 -8.76 43.18 12.52
N GLN A 139 -8.79 44.10 13.49
CA GLN A 139 -9.98 44.38 14.32
C GLN A 139 -11.11 45.03 13.52
N GLU A 140 -10.81 45.94 12.59
CA GLU A 140 -11.82 46.53 11.70
C GLU A 140 -12.41 45.50 10.74
N MET A 141 -11.56 44.65 10.15
CA MET A 141 -11.99 43.53 9.31
C MET A 141 -12.88 42.58 10.10
N ALA A 142 -12.43 42.17 11.29
CA ALA A 142 -13.16 41.35 12.23
C ALA A 142 -14.57 41.89 12.52
N LYS A 143 -14.69 43.18 12.84
CA LYS A 143 -15.98 43.83 13.07
C LYS A 143 -16.88 43.77 11.83
N LYS A 144 -16.35 44.05 10.64
CA LYS A 144 -17.12 43.99 9.39
C LYS A 144 -17.54 42.56 8.98
N THR A 145 -16.70 41.56 9.23
CA THR A 145 -17.01 40.17 8.86
C THR A 145 -17.83 39.43 9.91
N TRP A 146 -17.74 39.82 11.19
CA TRP A 146 -18.48 39.23 12.30
C TRP A 146 -19.64 40.08 12.79
N GLU A 147 -19.90 41.25 12.20
CA GLU A 147 -21.22 41.89 12.24
C GLU A 147 -22.20 40.97 11.49
N LEU A 148 -22.69 39.97 12.22
CA LEU A 148 -23.83 39.16 11.82
C LEU A 148 -25.02 40.13 11.83
N GLU A 149 -25.43 40.60 10.65
CA GLU A 149 -26.69 41.32 10.45
C GLU A 149 -27.85 40.39 10.77
N GLY A 150 -28.13 40.16 12.06
CA GLY A 150 -29.41 39.70 12.61
C GLY A 150 -30.02 38.38 12.10
N GLU A 151 -29.42 37.67 11.15
CA GLU A 151 -29.89 36.38 10.69
C GLU A 151 -29.13 35.29 11.46
N GLU A 152 -29.49 35.12 12.73
CA GLU A 152 -29.28 33.84 13.39
C GLU A 152 -29.99 32.80 12.52
N ASN A 153 -29.21 32.07 11.74
CA ASN A 153 -29.71 31.04 10.87
C ASN A 153 -30.44 30.03 11.76
N GLU A 154 -31.78 30.00 11.71
CA GLU A 154 -32.64 29.20 12.61
C GLU A 154 -32.29 27.70 12.57
N HIS A 155 -31.55 27.28 11.53
CA HIS A 155 -31.10 25.93 11.30
C HIS A 155 -29.60 25.71 11.57
N TYR A 156 -28.90 26.68 12.17
CA TYR A 156 -27.51 26.51 12.57
C TYR A 156 -27.40 25.39 13.61
N GLY A 157 -26.83 24.25 13.20
CA GLY A 157 -26.74 23.04 14.02
C GLY A 157 -27.95 22.11 13.94
N ALA A 158 -28.96 22.42 13.13
CA ALA A 158 -30.05 21.49 12.85
C ALA A 158 -29.54 20.28 12.05
N ARG A 159 -30.00 19.08 12.42
CA ARG A 159 -29.71 17.87 11.65
C ARG A 159 -30.27 18.03 10.23
N THR A 160 -29.43 17.81 9.23
CA THR A 160 -29.88 17.75 7.84
C THR A 160 -30.72 16.49 7.65
N VAL A 161 -32.03 16.64 7.54
CA VAL A 161 -32.93 15.55 7.17
C VAL A 161 -32.87 15.39 5.65
N PRO A 162 -32.43 14.23 5.13
CA PRO A 162 -32.41 14.00 3.69
C PRO A 162 -33.81 14.12 3.11
N SER A 163 -33.96 14.85 1.99
CA SER A 163 -35.24 15.02 1.29
C SER A 163 -35.78 13.72 0.67
N LYS A 164 -34.97 12.66 0.65
CA LYS A 164 -35.31 11.33 0.14
C LYS A 164 -34.81 10.26 1.10
N PRO A 165 -35.57 9.17 1.30
CA PRO A 165 -35.10 8.03 2.07
C PRO A 165 -33.84 7.45 1.41
N ILE A 166 -32.79 7.24 2.21
CA ILE A 166 -31.53 6.65 1.74
C ILE A 166 -31.81 5.16 1.46
N GLN A 167 -31.57 4.73 0.23
CA GLN A 167 -31.71 3.32 -0.13
C GLN A 167 -30.68 2.47 0.63
N LYS A 168 -31.14 1.35 1.19
CA LYS A 168 -30.26 0.39 1.84
C LYS A 168 -29.35 -0.24 0.80
N VAL A 169 -28.04 -0.05 0.94
CA VAL A 169 -27.03 -0.68 0.08
C VAL A 169 -26.92 -2.15 0.45
N ASP A 170 -26.91 -3.03 -0.55
CA ASP A 170 -26.61 -4.44 -0.34
C ASP A 170 -25.13 -4.61 0.02
N ARG A 171 -24.87 -5.28 1.14
CA ARG A 171 -23.51 -5.49 1.69
C ARG A 171 -23.09 -6.96 1.64
N SER A 172 -23.90 -7.81 0.99
CA SER A 172 -23.68 -9.26 0.88
C SER A 172 -22.35 -9.62 0.19
N GLU A 173 -21.90 -8.84 -0.80
CA GLU A 173 -20.69 -9.13 -1.59
C GLU A 173 -19.38 -8.63 -0.93
N ARG A 174 -19.42 -8.06 0.27
CA ARG A 174 -18.20 -7.56 0.93
C ARG A 174 -17.37 -8.73 1.46
N SER A 175 -16.31 -9.08 0.74
CA SER A 175 -15.32 -10.09 1.14
C SER A 175 -14.67 -9.70 2.47
N GLY A 176 -15.20 -10.25 3.57
CA GLY A 176 -14.78 -9.92 4.94
C GLY A 176 -15.94 -9.76 5.93
N GLU A 177 -17.19 -9.64 5.45
CA GLU A 177 -18.41 -9.64 6.27
C GLU A 177 -19.22 -10.96 6.09
N ASP A 178 -18.59 -12.06 5.64
CA ASP A 178 -19.29 -13.37 5.60
C ASP A 178 -19.46 -13.92 7.02
N THR A 179 -20.58 -13.56 7.61
CA THR A 179 -20.97 -13.98 8.95
C THR A 179 -21.11 -15.50 9.08
N THR A 180 -21.49 -16.20 8.00
CA THR A 180 -21.69 -17.66 8.01
C THR A 180 -20.35 -18.39 8.04
N LEU A 181 -19.40 -17.98 7.20
CA LEU A 181 -18.06 -18.54 7.20
C LEU A 181 -17.31 -18.21 8.50
N THR A 182 -17.48 -16.99 9.02
CA THR A 182 -16.90 -16.58 10.30
C THR A 182 -17.44 -17.42 11.46
N ASP A 183 -18.76 -17.66 11.52
CA ASP A 183 -19.36 -18.52 12.54
C ASP A 183 -18.86 -19.96 12.46
N ARG A 184 -18.67 -20.47 11.24
CA ARG A 184 -18.16 -21.83 11.02
C ARG A 184 -16.71 -21.98 11.46
N ILE A 185 -15.85 -21.00 11.17
CA ILE A 185 -14.45 -20.99 11.62
C ILE A 185 -14.36 -20.91 13.15
N HIS A 186 -15.20 -20.09 13.79
CA HIS A 186 -15.22 -20.02 15.25
C HIS A 186 -15.79 -21.29 15.90
N ALA A 187 -16.74 -21.97 15.24
CA ALA A 187 -17.27 -23.26 15.68
C ALA A 187 -16.22 -24.37 15.56
N SER A 188 -15.49 -24.43 14.44
CA SER A 188 -14.41 -25.40 14.26
C SER A 188 -13.26 -25.19 15.24
N ALA A 189 -12.85 -23.94 15.46
CA ALA A 189 -11.82 -23.62 16.45
C ALA A 189 -12.23 -24.03 17.88
N ALA A 190 -13.50 -23.86 18.25
CA ALA A 190 -14.01 -24.20 19.57
C ALA A 190 -14.25 -25.72 19.76
N ALA A 191 -14.64 -26.44 18.71
CA ALA A 191 -14.69 -27.90 18.72
C ALA A 191 -13.28 -28.51 18.82
N GLN A 192 -12.30 -27.97 18.08
CA GLN A 192 -10.90 -28.41 18.13
C GLN A 192 -10.24 -28.11 19.48
N ALA A 193 -10.63 -27.03 20.17
CA ALA A 193 -10.13 -26.70 21.50
C ALA A 193 -10.59 -27.70 22.59
N LYS A 194 -11.66 -28.46 22.34
CA LYS A 194 -12.13 -29.53 23.23
C LYS A 194 -11.31 -30.80 22.95
N SER A 195 -10.10 -30.86 23.50
CA SER A 195 -9.19 -32.00 23.33
C SER A 195 -9.82 -33.31 23.84
N ASN A 196 -9.77 -34.36 23.01
CA ASN A 196 -10.21 -35.77 23.22
C ASN A 196 -11.59 -36.18 22.68
N LEU A 197 -12.06 -35.58 21.58
CA LEU A 197 -13.26 -36.04 20.87
C LEU A 197 -12.88 -36.82 19.60
N ASP A 198 -13.61 -37.89 19.31
CA ASP A 198 -13.54 -38.61 18.03
C ASP A 198 -13.99 -37.72 16.87
N GLU A 199 -13.53 -37.98 15.63
CA GLU A 199 -13.83 -37.14 14.45
C GLU A 199 -15.35 -36.92 14.29
N THR A 200 -16.13 -37.99 14.47
CA THR A 200 -17.60 -37.97 14.41
C THR A 200 -18.22 -37.07 15.48
N ALA A 201 -17.65 -37.04 16.69
CA ALA A 201 -18.12 -36.19 17.76
C ALA A 201 -17.73 -34.72 17.53
N THR A 202 -16.54 -34.46 16.97
CA THR A 202 -16.11 -33.08 16.65
C THR A 202 -17.04 -32.42 15.64
N GLU A 203 -17.43 -33.11 14.58
CA GLU A 203 -18.38 -32.58 13.58
C GLU A 203 -19.75 -32.24 14.19
N ILE A 204 -20.26 -33.08 15.10
CA ILE A 204 -21.52 -32.83 15.79
C ILE A 204 -21.43 -31.58 16.67
N PHE A 205 -20.32 -31.39 17.39
CA PHE A 205 -20.12 -30.20 18.22
C PHE A 205 -19.93 -28.93 17.39
N GLU A 206 -19.25 -29.01 16.25
CA GLU A 206 -19.14 -27.89 15.31
C GLU A 206 -20.52 -27.45 14.81
N GLU A 207 -21.38 -28.40 14.40
CA GLU A 207 -22.73 -28.07 13.95
C GLU A 207 -23.61 -27.48 15.06
N LEU A 208 -23.51 -28.00 16.28
CA LEU A 208 -24.27 -27.50 17.41
C LEU A 208 -23.86 -26.08 17.77
N GLU A 209 -22.56 -25.80 17.87
CA GLU A 209 -22.05 -24.46 18.15
C GLU A 209 -22.33 -23.47 17.03
N PHE A 210 -22.29 -23.92 15.78
CA PHE A 210 -22.66 -23.11 14.63
C PHE A 210 -24.14 -22.70 14.70
N LYS A 211 -25.04 -23.65 14.99
CA LYS A 211 -26.48 -23.38 15.14
C LYS A 211 -26.76 -22.45 16.33
N GLU A 212 -26.08 -22.63 17.45
CA GLU A 212 -26.22 -21.77 18.63
C GLU A 212 -25.74 -20.34 18.34
N ARG A 213 -24.63 -20.16 17.61
CA ARG A 213 -24.17 -18.83 17.20
C ARG A 213 -25.16 -18.14 16.27
N GLN A 214 -25.76 -18.88 15.33
CA GLN A 214 -26.80 -18.32 14.45
C GLN A 214 -28.05 -17.93 15.24
N SER A 215 -28.54 -18.77 16.16
CA SER A 215 -29.71 -18.44 16.97
C SER A 215 -29.48 -17.20 17.83
N ARG A 216 -28.32 -17.09 18.48
CA ARG A 216 -27.94 -15.91 19.26
C ARG A 216 -27.87 -14.62 18.44
N ARG A 217 -27.45 -14.71 17.17
CA ARG A 217 -27.47 -13.55 16.26
C ARG A 217 -28.90 -13.16 15.89
N GLU A 218 -29.78 -14.13 15.64
CA GLU A 218 -31.20 -13.84 15.35
C GLU A 218 -31.92 -13.27 16.57
N GLU A 219 -31.67 -13.79 17.77
CA GLU A 219 -32.15 -13.22 19.02
C GLU A 219 -31.67 -11.77 19.20
N LEU A 220 -30.39 -11.50 18.96
CA LEU A 220 -29.84 -10.14 19.02
C LEU A 220 -30.49 -9.22 17.99
N LYS A 221 -30.73 -9.70 16.75
CA LYS A 221 -31.44 -8.92 15.72
C LYS A 221 -32.87 -8.60 16.15
N SER A 222 -33.58 -9.56 16.77
CA SER A 222 -34.92 -9.35 17.30
C SER A 222 -34.91 -8.28 18.40
N ALA A 223 -34.02 -8.42 19.38
CA ALA A 223 -33.87 -7.44 20.46
C ALA A 223 -33.51 -6.04 19.94
N MET A 224 -32.62 -5.95 18.93
CA MET A 224 -32.30 -4.67 18.30
C MET A 224 -33.48 -4.08 17.51
N LYS A 225 -34.35 -4.91 16.94
CA LYS A 225 -35.58 -4.43 16.27
C LYS A 225 -36.57 -3.87 17.29
N GLU A 226 -36.75 -4.53 18.43
CA GLU A 226 -37.58 -4.05 19.53
C GLU A 226 -37.07 -2.72 20.10
N VAL A 227 -35.75 -2.59 20.31
CA VAL A 227 -35.14 -1.32 20.73
C VAL A 227 -35.33 -0.24 19.66
N LYS A 228 -35.20 -0.60 18.38
CA LYS A 228 -35.43 0.34 17.29
C LYS A 228 -36.88 0.84 17.27
N GLU A 229 -37.86 -0.05 17.46
CA GLU A 229 -39.28 0.32 17.54
C GLU A 229 -39.53 1.28 18.72
N LEU A 230 -38.96 1.01 19.89
CA LEU A 230 -39.06 1.91 21.05
C LEU A 230 -38.45 3.30 20.80
N VAL A 231 -37.32 3.36 20.08
CA VAL A 231 -36.64 4.63 19.78
C VAL A 231 -37.34 5.39 18.64
N ASP A 232 -37.89 4.68 17.65
CA ASP A 232 -38.60 5.29 16.53
C ASP A 232 -40.01 5.77 16.94
N ASP A 233 -40.68 5.12 17.91
CA ASP A 233 -41.99 5.53 18.45
C ASP A 233 -41.92 6.85 19.28
N ASP A 234 -40.78 7.15 19.90
CA ASP A 234 -40.53 8.41 20.62
C ASP A 234 -40.17 9.60 19.70
N LEU A 235 -40.16 9.39 18.38
CA LEU A 235 -39.74 10.38 17.36
C LEU A 235 -40.84 10.75 16.35
N GLU A 236 -42.13 10.67 16.72
CA GLU A 236 -43.19 11.40 16.02
C GLU A 236 -43.15 12.91 16.37
N PHE A 237 -42.24 13.66 15.74
CA PHE A 237 -42.28 15.13 15.63
C PHE A 237 -42.10 15.58 14.18
#